data_AF-A0A7X6LS85-F1
#
_entry.id   AF-A0A7X6LS85-F1
#
_cell.length_a   1.000
_cell.length_b   1.000
_cell.length_c   1.000
_cell.angle_alpha   90.00
_cell.angle_beta   90.00
_cell.angle_gamma   90.00
#
_symmetry.space_group_name_H-M   'P 1'
#
loop_
_entity.id
_entity.type
_entity.pdbx_description
1 polymer ?
#
loop_
_entity_poly.entity_id
_entity_poly.type
_entity_poly.pdbx_seq_one_letter_code
_entity_poly.pdbx_strand_id
1 'polypeptide(L)' 'MSAPLMRRLTPEEARRELYTLERNVDGGIENFEERARFYDLSPREQAVWERIRELRWLLDG' A
#
# COMPACT_ATOMS: atom_id res chain seq x y z
N MET A 1 16.89 22.45 -2.21
CA MET A 1 16.41 21.06 -2.25
C MET A 1 14.97 21.11 -2.73
N SER A 2 14.71 20.61 -3.94
CA SER A 2 13.37 20.54 -4.50
C SER A 2 12.53 19.59 -3.65
N ALA A 3 11.49 20.12 -2.99
CA ALA A 3 10.45 19.27 -2.42
C ALA A 3 9.94 18.36 -3.54
N PRO A 4 9.95 17.02 -3.37
CA PRO A 4 9.36 16.16 -4.38
C PRO A 4 7.91 16.60 -4.49
N LEU A 5 7.48 16.91 -5.72
CA LEU A 5 6.09 17.15 -6.06
C LEU A 5 5.32 15.88 -5.65
N MET A 6 4.87 15.82 -4.40
CA MET A 6 3.82 14.91 -3.95
C MET A 6 2.59 15.35 -4.72
N ARG A 7 2.48 14.86 -5.95
CA ARG A 7 1.28 14.95 -6.75
C ARG A 7 0.19 14.37 -5.85
N ARG A 8 -0.74 15.22 -5.38
CA ARG A 8 -1.89 14.76 -4.59
C ARG A 8 -2.58 13.71 -5.44
N LEU A 9 -2.49 12.45 -5.03
CA LEU A 9 -3.25 11.38 -5.66
C LEU A 9 -4.71 11.76 -5.59
N THR A 10 -5.39 11.74 -6.72
CA THR A 10 -6.84 11.81 -6.72
C THR A 10 -7.40 10.54 -6.07
N PRO A 11 -8.60 10.57 -5.48
CA PRO A 11 -9.22 9.38 -4.91
C PRO A 11 -9.33 8.21 -5.91
N GLU A 12 -9.53 8.51 -7.19
CA GLU A 12 -9.57 7.49 -8.24
C GLU A 12 -8.21 6.85 -8.52
N GLU A 13 -7.14 7.65 -8.55
CA GLU A 13 -5.78 7.13 -8.70
C GLU A 13 -5.38 6.31 -7.46
N ALA A 14 -5.73 6.77 -6.25
CA ALA A 14 -5.47 6.05 -5.02
C ALA A 14 -6.20 4.70 -4.99
N ARG A 15 -7.46 4.63 -5.45
CA ARG A 15 -8.21 3.36 -5.59
C ARG A 15 -7.55 2.41 -6.57
N ARG A 16 -7.11 2.91 -7.74
CA ARG A 16 -6.44 2.07 -8.74
C ARG A 16 -5.10 1.54 -8.25
N GLU A 17 -4.33 2.38 -7.57
CA GLU A 17 -3.05 1.99 -6.99
C GLU A 17 -3.25 0.95 -5.88
N LEU A 18 -4.19 1.20 -4.96
CA LEU A 18 -4.54 0.25 -3.89
C LEU A 18 -4.93 -1.11 -4.46
N TYR A 19 -5.86 -1.13 -5.42
CA TYR A 19 -6.30 -2.36 -6.09
C TYR A 19 -5.14 -3.09 -6.76
N THR A 20 -4.22 -2.35 -7.39
CA THR A 20 -3.05 -2.92 -8.04
C THR A 20 -2.09 -3.54 -7.02
N LEU A 21 -1.85 -2.89 -5.89
CA LEU A 21 -0.97 -3.41 -4.84
C LEU A 21 -1.56 -4.66 -4.20
N GLU A 22 -2.84 -4.64 -3.82
CA GLU A 22 -3.53 -5.78 -3.20
C GLU A 22 -3.59 -7.02 -4.11
N ARG A 23 -3.54 -6.83 -5.43
CA ARG A 23 -3.50 -7.92 -6.43
C ARG A 23 -2.11 -8.46 -6.70
N ASN A 24 -1.07 -7.67 -6.44
CA ASN A 24 0.32 -8.02 -6.75
C ASN A 24 1.09 -8.56 -5.54
N VAL A 25 0.52 -8.53 -4.33
CA VAL A 25 1.13 -9.19 -3.17
C VAL A 25 1.08 -10.70 -3.31
N ASP A 26 2.17 -11.36 -2.93
CA ASP A 26 2.29 -12.81 -2.98
C ASP A 26 1.33 -13.47 -1.97
N GLY A 27 0.69 -14.57 -2.37
CA GLY A 27 -0.32 -15.23 -1.54
C GLY A 27 -1.66 -14.49 -1.41
N GLY A 28 -1.82 -13.34 -2.07
CA GLY A 28 -3.02 -12.50 -1.96
C GLY A 28 -3.05 -11.65 -0.69
N ILE A 29 -3.93 -10.63 -0.68
CA ILE A 29 -3.95 -9.62 0.39
C ILE A 29 -4.22 -10.21 1.77
N GLU A 30 -5.04 -11.26 1.89
CA GLU A 30 -5.37 -11.88 3.18
C GLU A 30 -4.14 -12.55 3.81
N ASN A 31 -3.39 -13.35 3.03
CA ASN A 31 -2.16 -13.99 3.50
C ASN A 31 -1.08 -12.94 3.80
N PHE A 32 -0.97 -11.92 2.94
CA PHE A 32 -0.04 -10.82 3.12
C PHE A 32 -0.31 -10.03 4.41
N GLU A 33 -1.58 -9.76 4.73
CA GLU A 33 -1.98 -9.12 5.98
C GLU A 33 -1.69 -9.97 7.21
N GLU A 34 -1.90 -11.29 7.11
CA GLU A 34 -1.53 -12.23 8.18
C GLU A 34 -0.02 -12.17 8.45
N ARG A 35 0.80 -12.28 7.39
CA ARG A 35 2.27 -12.16 7.50
C ARG A 35 2.71 -10.80 8.06
N ALA A 36 2.03 -9.72 7.66
CA ALA A 36 2.26 -8.38 8.22
C ALA A 36 2.05 -8.32 9.73
N ARG A 37 0.99 -8.99 10.24
CA ARG A 37 0.70 -9.06 11.68
C ARG A 37 1.74 -9.86 12.46
N PHE A 38 2.35 -10.87 11.84
CA PHE A 38 3.38 -11.70 12.43
C PHE A 38 4.81 -11.20 12.16
N TYR A 39 4.99 -10.00 11.60
CA TYR A 39 6.30 -9.41 11.25
C TYR A 39 7.13 -10.29 10.28
N ASP A 40 6.46 -11.06 9.43
CA ASP A 40 7.06 -11.99 8.46
C ASP A 40 7.22 -11.38 7.05
N LEU A 41 7.16 -10.04 6.95
CA LEU A 41 7.38 -9.33 5.70
C LEU A 41 8.86 -9.01 5.51
N SER A 42 9.37 -9.24 4.30
CA SER A 42 10.66 -8.71 3.89
C SER A 42 10.65 -7.17 3.87
N PRO A 43 11.81 -6.49 3.91
CA PRO A 43 11.85 -5.02 3.87
C PRO A 43 11.12 -4.40 2.67
N ARG A 44 11.10 -5.10 1.52
CA ARG A 44 10.37 -4.67 0.33
C ARG A 44 8.87 -4.80 0.51
N GLU A 45 8.42 -5.91 1.08
CA GLU A 45 7.01 -6.14 1.40
C GLU A 45 6.52 -5.17 2.47
N GLN A 46 7.35 -4.85 3.46
CA GLN A 46 7.03 -3.84 4.46
C GLN A 46 6.75 -2.47 3.82
N ALA A 47 7.53 -2.07 2.81
CA ALA A 47 7.28 -0.83 2.08
C ALA A 47 5.95 -0.87 1.30
N VAL A 48 5.61 -2.02 0.71
CA VAL A 48 4.32 -2.24 0.05
C VAL A 48 3.17 -2.15 1.05
N TRP A 49 3.34 -2.77 2.23
CA TRP A 49 2.35 -2.75 3.30
C TRP A 49 2.07 -1.34 3.81
N GLU A 50 3.11 -0.56 4.09
CA GLU A 50 2.96 0.83 4.52
C GLU A 50 2.26 1.68 3.45
N ARG A 51 2.56 1.43 2.16
CA ARG A 51 1.88 2.11 1.05
C ARG A 51 0.40 1.74 0.96
N ILE A 52 0.05 0.46 1.12
CA ILE A 52 -1.36 0.00 1.17
C ILE A 52 -2.10 0.70 2.31
N ARG A 53 -1.50 0.78 3.50
CA ARG A 53 -2.09 1.46 4.66
C ARG A 53 -2.32 2.95 4.42
N GLU A 54 -1.34 3.63 3.82
CA GLU A 54 -1.46 5.05 3.46
C GLU A 54 -2.61 5.27 2.47
N LEU A 55 -2.71 4.45 1.42
CA LEU A 55 -3.77 4.55 0.42
C LEU A 55 -5.15 4.25 1.00
N ARG A 56 -5.29 3.27 1.89
CA ARG A 56 -6.55 3.01 2.61
C ARG A 56 -6.94 4.21 3.47
N TRP A 57 -6.00 4.75 4.25
CA TRP A 57 -6.26 5.94 5.07
C TRP A 57 -6.67 7.16 4.23
N LEU A 58 -6.07 7.38 3.06
CA LEU A 58 -6.45 8.45 2.13
C LEU A 58 -7.85 8.27 1.51
N LEU A 59 -8.37 7.04 1.47
CA LEU A 59 -9.66 6.70 0.87
C LEU A 59 -10.80 6.61 1.87
N ASP A 60 -10.50 6.28 3.12
CA ASP A 60 -11.44 6.27 4.25
C ASP A 60 -11.55 7.65 4.95
N GLY A 61 -10.68 8.59 4.60
CA GLY A 61 -10.58 9.95 5.18
C GLY A 61 -11.52 10.99 4.60
#